data_AF-A0A7C8Z9Q6-F1
#
_entry.id   AF-A0A7C8Z9Q6-F1
#
_cell.length_a   1.000
_cell.length_b   1.000
_cell.length_c   1.000
_cell.angle_alpha   90.00
_cell.angle_beta   90.00
_cell.angle_gamma   90.00
#
_symmetry.space_group_name_H-M   'P 1'
#
loop_
_entity.id
_entity.type
_entity.pdbx_description
1 polymer ?
#
loop_
_entity_poly.entity_id
_entity_poly.type
_entity_poly.pdbx_seq_one_letter_code
_entity_poly.pdbx_strand_id
1 'polypeptide(L)'
;RVLMVTGSQPLPCKNHNGDYFLLRLFKNKVDYCRIHGYDIFYNNVLLQPKMFGYWAKYAAIRAAMVAHPEAEWIWWVDSDAAITDMDFQLPLEKYKNHNLVVHG
;
A
#
# COMPACT_ATOMS: atom_id res chain seq x y z
N ARG A 1 13.15 -7.21 -2.44
CA ARG A 1 12.18 -6.52 -3.34
C ARG A 1 11.11 -5.84 -2.48
N VAL A 2 10.56 -4.70 -2.92
CA VAL A 2 9.49 -3.99 -2.21
C VAL A 2 8.17 -4.23 -2.93
N LEU A 3 7.15 -4.65 -2.18
CA LEU A 3 5.76 -4.66 -2.63
C LEU A 3 4.97 -3.60 -1.87
N MET A 4 4.56 -2.55 -2.56
CA MET A 4 3.65 -1.55 -2.02
C MET A 4 2.24 -2.11 -1.98
N VAL A 5 1.59 -2.05 -0.82
CA VAL A 5 0.20 -2.47 -0.63
C VAL A 5 -0.63 -1.26 -0.26
N THR A 6 -1.69 -1.02 -1.01
CA THR A 6 -2.69 0.02 -0.71
C THR A 6 -4.09 -0.54 -0.94
N GLY A 7 -5.13 0.19 -0.59
CA GLY A 7 -6.49 -0.28 -0.82
C GLY A 7 -7.59 0.68 -0.39
N SER A 8 -8.79 0.38 -0.87
CA SER A 8 -10.02 1.07 -0.54
C SER A 8 -11.14 0.06 -0.26
N GLN A 9 -12.29 0.56 0.16
CA GLN A 9 -13.50 -0.24 0.23
C GLN A 9 -13.94 -0.75 -1.17
N PRO A 10 -14.65 -1.89 -1.25
CA PRO A 10 -15.16 -2.45 -2.52
C PRO A 10 -16.27 -1.63 -3.17
N LEU A 11 -17.00 -0.86 -2.35
CA LEU A 11 -18.17 -0.11 -2.79
C LEU A 11 -17.79 1.33 -3.19
N PRO A 12 -18.56 1.96 -4.09
CA PRO A 12 -18.35 3.37 -4.42
C PRO A 12 -18.29 4.26 -3.18
N CYS A 13 -17.47 5.30 -3.26
CA CYS A 13 -17.41 6.29 -2.19
C CYS A 13 -18.78 6.96 -2.00
N LYS A 14 -19.14 7.24 -0.74
CA LYS A 14 -20.36 8.02 -0.44
C LYS A 14 -20.28 9.46 -0.98
N ASN A 15 -19.07 10.03 -0.97
CA ASN A 15 -18.80 11.33 -1.55
C ASN A 15 -18.54 11.17 -3.05
N HIS A 16 -19.22 11.96 -3.89
CA HIS A 16 -19.13 11.89 -5.35
C HIS A 16 -17.72 12.08 -5.91
N ASN A 17 -16.84 12.78 -5.19
CA ASN A 17 -15.44 12.97 -5.58
C ASN A 17 -14.50 11.90 -5.02
N GLY A 18 -14.97 11.02 -4.13
CA GLY A 18 -14.10 10.08 -3.43
C GLY A 18 -13.38 9.13 -4.38
N ASP A 19 -14.11 8.52 -5.33
CA ASP A 19 -13.52 7.59 -6.30
C ASP A 19 -12.56 8.31 -7.27
N TYR A 20 -12.82 9.59 -7.58
CA TYR A 20 -11.90 10.41 -8.36
C TYR A 20 -10.56 10.61 -7.62
N PHE A 21 -10.60 10.89 -6.31
CA PHE A 21 -9.38 11.00 -5.51
C PHE A 21 -8.67 9.66 -5.36
N LEU A 22 -9.40 8.56 -5.13
CA LEU A 22 -8.81 7.21 -5.06
C LEU A 22 -8.05 6.87 -6.35
N LEU A 23 -8.62 7.19 -7.51
CA LEU A 23 -7.97 6.97 -8.81
C LEU A 23 -6.68 7.81 -8.94
N ARG A 24 -6.73 9.10 -8.58
CA ARG A 24 -5.57 10.00 -8.68
C ARG A 24 -4.45 9.59 -7.74
N LEU A 25 -4.78 9.19 -6.52
CA LEU A 25 -3.83 8.76 -5.50
C LEU A 25 -3.28 7.36 -5.77
N PHE A 26 -4.05 6.50 -6.43
CA PHE A 26 -3.51 5.24 -6.94
C PHE A 26 -2.53 5.48 -8.08
N LYS A 27 -2.88 6.34 -9.06
CA LYS A 27 -1.95 6.73 -10.14
C LYS A 27 -0.63 7.28 -9.59
N ASN A 28 -0.68 8.16 -8.59
CA ASN A 28 0.52 8.68 -7.93
C ASN A 28 1.45 7.57 -7.40
N LYS A 29 0.88 6.57 -6.72
CA LYS A 29 1.61 5.42 -6.19
C LYS A 29 2.16 4.52 -7.30
N VAL A 30 1.39 4.28 -8.37
CA VAL A 30 1.84 3.53 -9.55
C VAL A 30 3.03 4.22 -10.23
N ASP A 31 2.97 5.55 -10.40
CA ASP A 31 4.07 6.30 -11.00
C ASP A 31 5.35 6.20 -10.15
N TYR A 32 5.25 6.30 -8.82
CA TYR A 32 6.38 6.14 -7.91
C TYR A 32 6.95 4.73 -7.96
N CYS A 33 6.10 3.70 -7.87
CA CYS A 33 6.53 2.30 -7.95
C CYS A 33 7.24 2.00 -9.27
N ARG A 34 6.77 2.56 -10.39
CA ARG A 34 7.43 2.43 -11.70
C ARG A 34 8.82 3.05 -11.72
N ILE A 35 9.01 4.24 -11.14
CA ILE A 35 10.31 4.92 -11.10
C ILE A 35 11.34 4.11 -10.29
N HIS A 36 10.92 3.54 -9.18
CA HIS A 36 11.81 2.85 -8.24
C HIS A 36 11.89 1.33 -8.42
N GLY A 37 11.17 0.77 -9.41
CA GLY A 37 11.14 -0.67 -9.67
C GLY A 37 10.46 -1.49 -8.57
N TYR A 38 9.46 -0.91 -7.91
CA TYR A 38 8.66 -1.59 -6.88
C TYR A 38 7.40 -2.21 -7.50
N ASP A 39 6.97 -3.33 -6.94
CA ASP A 39 5.68 -3.91 -7.27
C ASP A 39 4.56 -3.20 -6.49
N ILE A 40 3.33 -3.24 -6.99
CA ILE A 40 2.18 -2.62 -6.34
C ILE A 40 0.96 -3.55 -6.35
N PHE A 41 0.30 -3.65 -5.19
CA PHE A 41 -0.96 -4.38 -5.02
C PHE A 41 -2.03 -3.45 -4.45
N TYR A 42 -3.17 -3.38 -5.15
CA TYR A 42 -4.34 -2.61 -4.74
C TYR A 42 -5.44 -3.56 -4.27
N ASN A 43 -5.72 -3.59 -2.96
CA ASN A 43 -6.79 -4.40 -2.41
C ASN A 43 -8.09 -3.61 -2.33
N ASN A 44 -9.15 -4.12 -2.96
CA ASN A 44 -10.52 -3.62 -2.81
C ASN A 44 -11.47 -4.68 -2.22
N VAL A 45 -10.94 -5.75 -1.62
CA VAL A 45 -11.73 -6.88 -1.09
C VAL A 45 -11.64 -6.94 0.43
N LEU A 46 -12.76 -7.22 1.10
CA LEU A 46 -12.77 -7.54 2.52
C LEU A 46 -12.43 -9.03 2.72
N LEU A 47 -11.15 -9.33 2.96
CA LEU A 47 -10.64 -10.70 3.09
C LEU A 47 -11.03 -11.39 4.41
N GLN A 48 -11.32 -10.62 5.45
CA GLN A 48 -11.71 -11.13 6.77
C GLN A 48 -12.94 -10.37 7.26
N PRO A 49 -14.14 -10.99 7.28
CA PRO A 49 -15.39 -10.31 7.66
C PRO A 49 -15.38 -9.64 9.04
N LYS A 50 -14.54 -10.13 9.97
CA LYS A 50 -14.39 -9.54 11.32
C LYS A 50 -13.44 -8.34 11.39
N MET A 51 -12.65 -8.08 10.34
CA MET A 51 -11.64 -7.02 10.28
C MET A 51 -12.03 -5.99 9.23
N PHE A 52 -13.03 -5.17 9.55
CA PHE A 52 -13.55 -4.14 8.64
C PHE A 52 -12.93 -2.76 8.90
N GLY A 53 -13.14 -1.85 7.95
CA GLY A 53 -12.57 -0.49 8.00
C GLY A 53 -11.05 -0.54 8.03
N TYR A 54 -10.43 0.21 8.94
CA TYR A 54 -8.98 0.31 9.04
C TYR A 54 -8.29 -1.01 9.39
N TRP A 55 -8.99 -1.95 10.05
CA TRP A 55 -8.46 -3.27 10.40
C TRP A 55 -8.33 -4.20 9.18
N ALA A 56 -8.95 -3.88 8.04
CA ALA A 56 -8.87 -4.72 6.85
C ALA A 56 -7.43 -4.87 6.32
N LYS A 57 -6.54 -3.91 6.64
CA LYS A 57 -5.13 -3.92 6.22
C LYS A 57 -4.36 -5.15 6.73
N TYR A 58 -4.69 -5.67 7.92
CA TYR A 58 -3.99 -6.84 8.46
C TYR A 58 -4.15 -8.08 7.58
N ALA A 59 -5.38 -8.33 7.11
CA ALA A 59 -5.65 -9.46 6.23
C ALA A 59 -5.00 -9.27 4.85
N ALA A 60 -5.04 -8.05 4.30
CA ALA A 60 -4.41 -7.72 3.01
C ALA A 60 -2.88 -7.85 3.07
N ILE A 61 -2.23 -7.31 4.10
CA ILE A 61 -0.79 -7.40 4.30
C ILE A 61 -0.38 -8.87 4.45
N ARG A 62 -1.06 -9.64 5.31
CA ARG A 62 -0.75 -11.07 5.48
C ARG A 62 -0.91 -11.84 4.18
N ALA A 63 -1.96 -11.58 3.40
CA ALA A 63 -2.16 -12.21 2.11
C ALA A 63 -1.03 -11.88 1.13
N ALA A 64 -0.61 -10.61 1.06
CA ALA A 64 0.52 -10.19 0.25
C ALA A 64 1.83 -10.87 0.66
N MET A 65 2.13 -10.96 1.96
CA MET A 65 3.31 -11.66 2.48
C MET A 65 3.35 -13.14 2.07
N VAL A 66 2.20 -13.82 2.13
CA VAL A 66 2.10 -15.25 1.79
C VAL A 66 2.17 -15.48 0.27
N ALA A 67 1.56 -14.60 -0.52
CA ALA A 67 1.52 -14.71 -1.97
C ALA A 67 2.85 -14.30 -2.65
N HIS A 68 3.63 -13.43 -2.00
CA HIS A 68 4.87 -12.87 -2.53
C HIS A 68 6.07 -13.17 -1.60
N PRO A 69 6.50 -14.43 -1.48
CA PRO A 69 7.66 -14.79 -0.65
C PRO A 69 8.98 -14.18 -1.15
N GLU A 70 9.03 -13.67 -2.38
CA GLU A 70 10.15 -12.92 -2.96
C GLU A 70 10.22 -11.46 -2.50
N ALA A 71 9.14 -10.93 -1.93
CA ALA A 71 9.10 -9.59 -1.37
C ALA A 71 9.76 -9.60 0.02
N GLU A 72 10.78 -8.75 0.18
CA GLU A 72 11.51 -8.59 1.45
C GLU A 72 10.81 -7.57 2.35
N TRP A 73 10.23 -6.53 1.72
CA TRP A 73 9.48 -5.49 2.41
C TRP A 73 8.08 -5.39 1.83
N ILE A 74 7.09 -5.53 2.70
CA ILE A 74 5.70 -5.12 2.42
C ILE A 74 5.52 -3.70 2.92
N TRP A 75 5.28 -2.77 2.02
CA TRP A 75 5.09 -1.37 2.35
C TRP A 75 3.62 -0.99 2.25
N TRP A 76 2.93 -1.00 3.40
CA TRP A 76 1.57 -0.49 3.46
C TRP A 76 1.53 1.03 3.32
N VAL A 77 0.74 1.53 2.38
CA VAL A 77 0.50 2.95 2.16
C VAL A 77 -1.01 3.19 2.08
N ASP A 78 -1.57 3.99 2.98
CA ASP A 78 -3.02 4.28 3.00
C ASP A 78 -3.46 4.94 1.67
N SER A 79 -4.73 4.76 1.30
CA SER A 79 -5.25 5.24 0.02
C SER A 79 -5.25 6.76 -0.08
N ASP A 80 -5.39 7.48 1.04
CA ASP A 80 -5.36 8.93 1.17
C ASP A 80 -3.95 9.53 1.32
N ALA A 81 -2.91 8.70 1.44
CA ALA A 81 -1.52 9.16 1.43
C ALA A 81 -1.04 9.44 0.00
N ALA A 82 -0.33 10.55 -0.20
CA ALA A 82 0.26 10.94 -1.48
C ALA A 82 1.79 11.00 -1.36
N ILE A 83 2.48 10.52 -2.41
CA ILE A 83 3.93 10.66 -2.53
C ILE A 83 4.22 11.95 -3.27
N THR A 84 4.91 12.87 -2.60
CA THR A 84 5.21 14.20 -3.13
C THR A 84 6.68 14.39 -3.50
N ASP A 85 7.57 13.57 -2.96
CA ASP A 85 8.95 13.45 -3.40
C ASP A 85 9.09 12.16 -4.21
N MET A 86 9.16 12.31 -5.53
CA MET A 86 9.20 11.18 -6.45
C MET A 86 10.63 10.63 -6.64
N ASP A 87 11.66 11.37 -6.21
CA ASP A 87 13.06 11.01 -6.35
C ASP A 87 13.59 10.29 -5.10
N PHE A 88 12.96 10.52 -3.94
CA PHE A 88 13.32 9.88 -2.69
C PHE A 88 13.24 8.34 -2.79
N GLN A 89 14.33 7.68 -2.40
CA GLN A 89 14.43 6.23 -2.27
C GLN A 89 14.40 5.81 -0.80
N LEU A 90 13.66 4.73 -0.51
CA LEU A 90 13.65 4.14 0.83
C LEU A 90 15.07 3.69 1.21
N PRO A 91 15.65 4.16 2.33
CA PRO A 91 17.02 3.78 2.73
C PRO A 91 17.03 2.40 3.41
N LEU A 92 16.64 1.35 2.69
CA LEU A 92 16.38 0.00 3.25
C LEU A 92 17.59 -0.61 3.98
N GLU A 93 18.81 -0.30 3.56
CA GLU A 93 20.04 -0.74 4.24
C GLU A 93 20.14 -0.26 5.69
N LYS A 94 19.57 0.92 6.00
CA LYS A 94 19.48 1.43 7.37
C LYS A 94 18.66 0.50 8.27
N TYR A 95 17.76 -0.28 7.67
CA TYR A 95 16.78 -1.12 8.36
C TYR A 95 17.10 -2.61 8.32
N LYS A 96 18.28 -3.02 7.84
CA LYS A 96 18.66 -4.44 7.66
C LYS A 96 18.50 -5.37 8.89
N ASN A 97 18.48 -4.80 10.10
CA ASN A 97 18.31 -5.53 11.35
C ASN A 97 16.94 -5.28 12.02
N HIS A 98 15.95 -4.80 11.25
CA HIS A 98 14.61 -4.47 11.72
C HIS A 98 13.56 -5.15 10.85
N ASN A 99 12.41 -5.47 11.45
CA ASN A 99 11.28 -6.09 10.76
C ASN A 99 10.07 -5.17 10.61
N LEU A 100 10.12 -3.97 11.20
CA LEU A 100 9.05 -2.98 11.17
C LEU A 100 9.66 -1.59 11.23
N VAL A 101 9.23 -0.72 10.31
CA VAL A 101 9.59 0.69 10.26
C VAL A 101 8.31 1.50 10.19
N VAL A 102 8.15 2.44 11.11
CA VAL A 102 7.01 3.36 11.17
C VAL A 102 7.56 4.75 11.48
N HIS A 103 6.98 5.79 10.88
CA HIS A 103 7.30 7.17 11.24
C HIS A 103 6.79 7.47 12.66
N GLY A 104 7.66 7.97 13.53
CA GLY A 104 7.33 8.34 14.91
C GLY A 104 8.55 8.84 15.68
#